data_AF-A0A7S4V4B9-F1
#
_entry.id   AF-A0A7S4V4B9-F1
#
_cell.length_a   1.000
_cell.length_b   1.000
_cell.length_c   1.000
_cell.angle_alpha   90.00
_cell.angle_beta   90.00
_cell.angle_gamma   90.00
#
_symmetry.space_group_name_H-M   'P 1'
#
loop_
_entity.id
_entity.type
_entity.pdbx_description
1 polymer ?
#
loop_
_entity_poly.entity_id
_entity_poly.type
_entity_poly.pdbx_seq_one_letter_code
_entity_poly.pdbx_strand_id
1 'polypeptide(L)'
;WFKASSGWGRAAGTIVADRLALPMASPSPRRAKWDLGLAAGGLAIGGAAWCLGDREADSGAAFSTVILLAVGPVAFTALTWILGRALPAKDFGAAADAGARAAAGHAASSSEAGATAAIDSKTEGPPAAEPKQPEGLAGTCAGASQAGRRTGGVMALLHAWGWLPDPLRWKPFPWNWLPDPVAWLWGFLEILFIAPIAAVSIGVAVPTMFALKAVWQHPRLSALRAGVPELVRSVSRPLGRALLKDPRNHSYIPWMLFLGTFTPALFLWSMWRHSVHGLEFSTLAVYHVLRSGPRLQFFGHAHTLVHKAGHDHKGFFRGPFECLNGVVEWWIAPFYGVVPNSYSIAHMKIHHRWHNDVDDVHTNLDLDRTVLSSFFIYTPRFTLYWTGLSPLALLVKRKEWSLLKQLLLGMATYYGTTLVLFCWNPVFCIVYWVYPHMEACVLLCAISYLWHAFVEESDPGNQYVNSVTVLGGHDNIWNEDYHVVHHHAPGCHWTDAPAHFEARRAQYAAVTATIFRDTEEGMLLKWLFQKDFDKMAEHFVDLNDRMTHAEKRALIVRRLRVIVGETGRDGKRIQRDWATTETIRTFESEE
;
A
#
# COMPACT_ATOMS: atom_id res chain seq x y z
N TRP A 1 -7.88 46.85 3.53
CA TRP A 1 -8.19 48.29 3.42
C TRP A 1 -9.29 48.61 4.42
N PHE A 2 -9.13 49.71 5.16
CA PHE A 2 -9.62 49.91 6.54
C PHE A 2 -10.92 50.75 6.64
N LYS A 3 -11.55 50.66 7.83
CA LYS A 3 -12.62 51.47 8.47
C LYS A 3 -14.08 51.11 8.16
N ALA A 4 -15.05 51.20 9.08
CA ALA A 4 -15.13 51.26 10.54
C ALA A 4 -16.62 51.50 10.92
N SER A 5 -16.99 51.09 12.15
CA SER A 5 -18.06 51.59 13.05
C SER A 5 -19.00 50.45 13.51
N SER A 6 -18.95 49.94 14.75
CA SER A 6 -19.04 50.48 16.12
C SER A 6 -20.48 50.74 16.59
N GLY A 7 -20.93 49.99 17.61
CA GLY A 7 -22.14 50.28 18.38
C GLY A 7 -22.37 49.25 19.50
N TRP A 8 -21.92 49.56 20.71
CA TRP A 8 -22.15 48.84 21.96
C TRP A 8 -23.30 49.48 22.77
N GLY A 9 -24.04 48.67 23.54
CA GLY A 9 -24.88 49.09 24.68
C GLY A 9 -26.03 48.10 24.96
N ARG A 10 -25.94 47.18 25.93
CA ARG A 10 -26.32 47.27 27.38
C ARG A 10 -27.79 47.68 27.59
N ALA A 11 -28.64 47.08 28.44
CA ALA A 11 -28.49 46.16 29.57
C ALA A 11 -29.85 45.59 30.05
N ALA A 12 -29.77 44.56 30.91
CA ALA A 12 -30.63 44.21 32.07
C ALA A 12 -32.06 43.64 31.89
N GLY A 13 -32.32 42.53 32.59
CA GLY A 13 -33.65 41.96 32.85
C GLY A 13 -33.55 40.72 33.75
N THR A 14 -34.25 40.72 34.88
CA THR A 14 -33.94 39.95 36.10
C THR A 14 -35.04 38.90 36.40
N ILE A 15 -34.64 37.72 36.91
CA ILE A 15 -35.33 36.74 37.81
C ILE A 15 -36.75 36.22 37.42
N VAL A 16 -36.96 34.88 37.55
CA VAL A 16 -37.91 34.22 38.48
C VAL A 16 -37.77 32.69 38.34
N ALA A 17 -37.66 32.01 39.47
CA ALA A 17 -37.73 30.56 39.63
C ALA A 17 -39.18 30.14 39.88
N ASP A 18 -39.60 28.96 39.40
CA ASP A 18 -40.68 28.24 40.05
C ASP A 18 -40.59 26.71 39.92
N ARG A 19 -41.05 26.07 40.99
CA ARG A 19 -41.02 24.63 41.32
C ARG A 19 -42.10 23.84 40.55
N LEU A 20 -41.93 22.51 40.45
CA LEU A 20 -42.95 21.45 40.63
C LEU A 20 -42.26 20.08 40.40
N ALA A 21 -41.93 19.33 41.46
CA ALA A 21 -42.73 18.28 42.11
C ALA A 21 -42.51 16.85 41.51
N LEU A 22 -41.97 15.96 42.36
CA LEU A 22 -41.80 14.51 42.16
C LEU A 22 -43.17 13.77 42.20
N PRO A 23 -43.25 12.48 41.83
CA PRO A 23 -43.03 11.46 42.86
C PRO A 23 -42.19 10.25 42.43
N MET A 24 -41.49 9.70 43.43
CA MET A 24 -40.82 8.41 43.41
C MET A 24 -41.83 7.25 43.44
N ALA A 25 -41.49 6.16 42.76
CA ALA A 25 -41.94 4.81 43.13
C ALA A 25 -40.84 3.78 42.80
N SER A 26 -40.41 3.04 43.82
CA SER A 26 -39.81 1.70 43.71
C SER A 26 -40.85 0.72 44.30
N PRO A 27 -40.87 -0.60 43.97
CA PRO A 27 -39.83 -1.50 44.51
C PRO A 27 -39.54 -2.83 43.74
N SER A 28 -38.40 -3.42 44.14
CA SER A 28 -38.11 -4.86 44.31
C SER A 28 -37.46 -5.68 43.17
N PRO A 29 -36.57 -6.63 43.54
CA PRO A 29 -35.76 -7.42 42.60
C PRO A 29 -36.42 -8.78 42.31
N ARG A 30 -36.39 -9.22 41.05
CA ARG A 30 -36.70 -10.62 40.69
C ARG A 30 -35.49 -11.28 40.03
N ARG A 31 -35.06 -12.37 40.67
CA ARG A 31 -34.24 -13.44 40.09
C ARG A 31 -34.91 -13.96 38.81
N ALA A 32 -34.16 -14.09 37.74
CA ALA A 32 -34.50 -14.92 36.59
C ALA A 32 -33.31 -15.83 36.28
N LYS A 33 -33.64 -17.10 36.03
CA LYS A 33 -32.74 -18.23 35.92
C LYS A 33 -31.98 -18.19 34.60
N TRP A 34 -30.75 -18.71 34.64
CA TRP A 34 -30.02 -19.13 33.46
C TRP A 34 -30.60 -20.46 32.98
N ASP A 35 -31.35 -20.45 31.89
CA ASP A 35 -31.66 -21.66 31.14
C ASP A 35 -30.79 -21.68 29.87
N LEU A 36 -29.87 -22.65 29.84
CA LEU A 36 -29.06 -23.02 28.68
C LEU A 36 -29.96 -23.66 27.63
N GLY A 37 -30.14 -22.97 26.50
CA GLY A 37 -30.74 -23.51 25.29
C GLY A 37 -29.77 -23.44 24.11
N LEU A 38 -29.15 -24.58 23.80
CA LEU A 38 -28.44 -24.85 22.56
C LEU A 38 -29.43 -24.82 21.38
N ALA A 39 -29.21 -23.92 20.41
CA ALA A 39 -29.70 -24.12 19.04
C ALA A 39 -28.94 -23.27 18.01
N ALA A 40 -28.26 -23.99 17.10
CA ALA A 40 -27.94 -23.72 15.70
C ALA A 40 -27.45 -22.31 15.28
N GLY A 41 -26.20 -22.26 14.84
CA GLY A 41 -25.52 -21.08 14.32
C GLY A 41 -26.10 -20.55 13.01
N GLY A 42 -26.35 -19.24 13.04
CA GLY A 42 -26.45 -18.36 11.89
C GLY A 42 -26.01 -16.98 12.35
N LEU A 43 -24.72 -16.65 12.17
CA LEU A 43 -24.14 -15.39 12.65
C LEU A 43 -24.50 -14.27 11.66
N ALA A 44 -25.69 -13.71 11.82
CA ALA A 44 -26.04 -12.41 11.27
C ALA A 44 -25.49 -11.32 12.20
N ILE A 45 -24.32 -10.75 11.89
CA ILE A 45 -23.84 -9.55 12.57
C ILE A 45 -24.49 -8.34 11.89
N GLY A 46 -25.63 -7.93 12.47
CA GLY A 46 -26.33 -6.70 12.13
C GLY A 46 -25.52 -5.46 12.52
N GLY A 47 -25.63 -4.44 11.68
CA GLY A 47 -24.92 -3.17 11.82
C GLY A 47 -25.32 -2.37 13.06
N ALA A 48 -24.32 -1.70 13.63
CA ALA A 48 -24.51 -0.51 14.45
C ALA A 48 -23.51 0.54 13.94
N ALA A 49 -24.01 1.41 13.06
CA ALA A 49 -23.34 2.62 12.62
C ALA A 49 -23.61 3.72 13.65
N TRP A 50 -22.58 4.27 14.28
CA TRP A 50 -22.67 5.53 15.02
C TRP A 50 -21.41 6.36 14.76
N CYS A 51 -21.64 7.54 14.18
CA CYS A 51 -20.69 8.61 13.91
C CYS A 51 -19.90 8.99 15.15
N LEU A 52 -18.64 9.41 14.97
CA LEU A 52 -17.94 10.45 15.73
C LEU A 52 -16.54 10.62 15.11
N GLY A 53 -16.42 11.63 14.25
CA GLY A 53 -15.14 12.11 13.72
C GLY A 53 -14.37 12.89 14.80
N ASP A 54 -13.05 12.75 14.78
CA ASP A 54 -12.07 13.84 14.96
C ASP A 54 -10.64 13.28 15.03
N ARG A 55 -9.80 13.74 14.08
CA ARG A 55 -8.32 13.80 14.06
C ARG A 55 -7.55 12.54 14.50
N GLU A 56 -7.33 11.62 13.56
CA GLU A 56 -6.70 10.32 13.83
C GLU A 56 -5.17 10.28 13.84
N ALA A 57 -4.50 11.29 13.28
CA ALA A 57 -3.04 11.42 13.37
C ALA A 57 -2.55 11.49 14.84
N ASP A 58 -3.44 11.83 15.78
CA ASP A 58 -3.13 12.05 17.20
C ASP A 58 -3.30 10.77 18.05
N SER A 59 -4.21 9.87 17.67
CA SER A 59 -4.51 8.64 18.43
C SER A 59 -3.52 7.52 18.17
N GLY A 60 -3.04 7.35 16.93
CA GLY A 60 -2.10 6.27 16.57
C GLY A 60 -0.76 6.38 17.30
N ALA A 61 -0.16 7.57 17.31
CA ALA A 61 1.14 7.80 17.97
C ALA A 61 1.07 7.69 19.51
N ALA A 62 -0.03 8.14 20.12
CA ALA A 62 -0.24 7.97 21.55
C ALA A 62 -0.52 6.51 21.93
N PHE A 63 -1.24 5.78 21.08
CA PHE A 63 -1.53 4.37 21.29
C PHE A 63 -0.26 3.51 21.21
N SER A 64 0.59 3.73 20.20
CA SER A 64 1.90 3.07 20.10
C SER A 64 2.81 3.40 21.27
N THR A 65 2.66 4.59 21.87
CA THR A 65 3.43 5.01 23.06
C THR A 65 2.90 4.40 24.35
N VAL A 66 1.59 4.23 24.51
CA VAL A 66 1.03 3.46 25.63
C VAL A 66 1.48 2.01 25.55
N ILE A 67 1.55 1.42 24.34
CA ILE A 67 2.16 0.09 24.14
C ILE A 67 3.67 0.12 24.39
N LEU A 68 4.41 1.15 23.95
CA LEU A 68 5.84 1.30 24.23
C LEU A 68 6.13 1.45 25.73
N LEU A 69 5.29 2.15 26.48
CA LEU A 69 5.43 2.34 27.92
C LEU A 69 4.92 1.13 28.72
N ALA A 70 3.95 0.37 28.22
CA ALA A 70 3.40 -0.81 28.88
C ALA A 70 4.14 -2.13 28.53
N VAL A 71 4.60 -2.27 27.29
CA VAL A 71 5.21 -3.49 26.72
C VAL A 71 6.72 -3.32 26.54
N GLY A 72 7.21 -2.11 26.24
CA GLY A 72 8.65 -1.84 26.04
C GLY A 72 9.53 -2.23 27.23
N PRO A 73 9.17 -1.93 28.49
CA PRO A 73 9.91 -2.39 29.66
C PRO A 73 9.88 -3.92 29.82
N VAL A 74 8.77 -4.57 29.47
CA VAL A 74 8.62 -6.04 29.55
C VAL A 74 9.45 -6.73 28.46
N ALA A 75 9.45 -6.20 27.24
CA ALA A 75 10.25 -6.69 26.13
C ALA A 75 11.75 -6.43 26.35
N PHE A 76 12.13 -5.28 26.89
CA PHE A 76 13.52 -4.97 27.25
C PHE A 76 14.02 -5.82 28.43
N THR A 77 13.17 -6.07 29.43
CA THR A 77 13.48 -6.97 30.56
C THR A 77 13.55 -8.42 30.09
N ALA A 78 12.68 -8.85 29.17
CA ALA A 78 12.76 -10.18 28.56
C ALA A 78 14.02 -10.33 27.69
N LEU A 79 14.39 -9.32 26.91
CA LEU A 79 15.58 -9.35 26.05
C LEU A 79 16.88 -9.37 26.88
N THR A 80 16.97 -8.54 27.93
CA THR A 80 18.11 -8.55 28.87
C THR A 80 18.17 -9.84 29.69
N TRP A 81 17.03 -10.43 30.06
CA TRP A 81 16.97 -11.72 30.74
C TRP A 81 17.36 -12.90 29.83
N ILE A 82 16.94 -12.88 28.56
CA ILE A 82 17.31 -13.88 27.53
C ILE A 82 18.79 -13.78 27.21
N LEU A 83 19.30 -12.57 26.93
CA LEU A 83 20.73 -12.34 26.63
C LEU A 83 21.63 -12.65 27.83
N GLY A 84 21.15 -12.39 29.05
CA GLY A 84 21.88 -12.70 30.29
C GLY A 84 21.95 -14.20 30.63
N ARG A 85 21.12 -15.05 29.99
CA ARG A 85 21.13 -16.51 30.19
C ARG A 85 21.61 -17.32 28.99
N ALA A 86 21.63 -16.74 27.80
CA ALA A 86 21.98 -17.45 26.57
C ALA A 86 23.49 -17.58 26.30
N LEU A 87 24.37 -16.90 27.05
CA LEU A 87 25.81 -16.92 26.78
C LEU A 87 26.64 -17.18 28.07
N PRO A 88 27.34 -18.32 28.19
CA PRO A 88 28.37 -18.46 29.20
C PRO A 88 29.58 -17.59 28.82
N ALA A 89 30.13 -16.86 29.80
CA ALA A 89 31.17 -15.83 29.64
C ALA A 89 32.55 -16.31 29.12
N LYS A 90 32.66 -17.53 28.56
CA LYS A 90 33.95 -18.13 28.20
C LYS A 90 34.37 -18.00 26.72
N ASP A 91 33.51 -17.57 25.81
CA ASP A 91 33.81 -17.66 24.37
C ASP A 91 34.10 -16.33 23.65
N PHE A 92 34.14 -15.19 24.36
CA PHE A 92 34.46 -13.90 23.74
C PHE A 92 35.94 -13.73 23.35
N GLY A 93 36.86 -14.51 23.95
CA GLY A 93 38.30 -14.42 23.65
C GLY A 93 38.71 -15.05 22.32
N ALA A 94 38.03 -16.13 21.90
CA ALA A 94 38.46 -16.92 20.73
C ALA A 94 37.90 -16.40 19.39
N ALA A 95 36.72 -15.78 19.39
CA ALA A 95 36.10 -15.25 18.18
C ALA A 95 36.74 -13.93 17.70
N ALA A 96 37.25 -13.12 18.63
CA ALA A 96 37.96 -11.88 18.30
C ALA A 96 39.32 -12.14 17.60
N ASP A 97 40.04 -13.19 18.03
CA ASP A 97 41.33 -13.59 17.44
C ASP A 97 41.19 -14.24 16.05
N ALA A 98 40.08 -14.92 15.79
CA ALA A 98 39.79 -15.50 14.48
C ALA A 98 39.43 -14.42 13.43
N GLY A 99 38.70 -13.37 13.84
CA GLY A 99 38.36 -12.24 12.98
C GLY A 99 39.57 -11.37 12.60
N ALA A 100 40.50 -11.16 13.52
CA ALA A 100 41.71 -10.38 13.27
C ALA A 100 42.68 -11.08 12.27
N ARG A 101 42.75 -12.41 12.28
CA ARG A 101 43.60 -13.18 11.36
C ARG A 101 43.03 -13.27 9.94
N ALA A 102 41.70 -13.22 9.77
CA ALA A 102 41.05 -13.19 8.46
C ALA A 102 41.22 -11.82 7.75
N ALA A 103 41.21 -10.72 8.51
CA ALA A 103 41.39 -9.37 7.97
C ALA A 103 42.84 -9.10 7.51
N ALA A 104 43.84 -9.72 8.15
CA ALA A 104 45.25 -9.56 7.77
C ALA A 104 45.63 -10.31 6.48
N GLY A 105 44.90 -11.38 6.12
CA GLY A 105 45.20 -12.21 4.94
C GLY A 105 44.73 -11.62 3.60
N HIS A 106 43.80 -10.67 3.60
CA HIS A 106 43.27 -10.05 2.38
C HIS A 106 44.00 -8.76 1.95
N ALA A 107 44.86 -8.22 2.81
CA ALA A 107 45.63 -7.00 2.50
C ALA A 107 46.91 -7.25 1.68
N ALA A 108 47.22 -8.51 1.33
CA ALA A 108 48.49 -8.90 0.72
C ALA A 108 48.43 -9.34 -0.76
N SER A 109 47.30 -9.20 -1.48
CA SER A 109 47.18 -9.73 -2.85
C SER A 109 46.65 -8.76 -3.91
N SER A 110 46.89 -7.46 -3.80
CA SER A 110 46.58 -6.52 -4.89
C SER A 110 47.66 -5.44 -5.05
N SER A 111 48.79 -5.84 -5.61
CA SER A 111 49.70 -4.95 -6.34
C SER A 111 50.22 -5.69 -7.57
N GLU A 112 50.37 -4.96 -8.69
CA GLU A 112 50.73 -5.41 -10.05
C GLU A 112 49.49 -5.80 -10.90
N ALA A 113 49.25 -5.24 -12.09
CA ALA A 113 50.12 -4.59 -13.05
C ALA A 113 49.34 -3.57 -13.92
N GLY A 114 50.00 -2.49 -14.31
CA GLY A 114 49.64 -1.69 -15.47
C GLY A 114 50.73 -1.79 -16.53
N ALA A 115 50.35 -1.77 -17.81
CA ALA A 115 51.18 -1.26 -18.91
C ALA A 115 50.36 -1.10 -20.21
N THR A 116 50.28 0.17 -20.61
CA THR A 116 50.20 0.78 -21.95
C THR A 116 50.42 -0.07 -23.22
N ALA A 117 49.64 0.23 -24.27
CA ALA A 117 50.13 0.45 -25.63
C ALA A 117 49.13 1.30 -26.45
N ALA A 118 49.64 2.36 -27.08
CA ALA A 118 48.97 3.16 -28.11
C ALA A 118 49.34 2.64 -29.51
N ILE A 119 48.55 2.94 -30.55
CA ILE A 119 48.98 3.45 -31.88
C ILE A 119 47.77 3.62 -32.83
N ASP A 120 47.77 4.81 -33.44
CA ASP A 120 47.25 5.35 -34.72
C ASP A 120 45.86 5.11 -35.32
N SER A 121 45.15 6.24 -35.40
CA SER A 121 44.64 6.97 -36.58
C SER A 121 44.46 6.25 -37.94
N LYS A 122 43.25 6.38 -38.50
CA LYS A 122 43.02 7.06 -39.79
C LYS A 122 41.54 7.34 -40.08
N THR A 123 41.37 8.51 -40.68
CA THR A 123 40.19 9.20 -41.21
C THR A 123 39.55 8.50 -42.42
N GLU A 124 38.24 8.66 -42.60
CA GLU A 124 37.60 9.29 -43.78
C GLU A 124 36.07 9.29 -43.67
N GLY A 125 35.46 10.44 -43.98
CA GLY A 125 34.02 10.65 -44.13
C GLY A 125 33.58 10.69 -45.61
N PRO A 126 32.39 11.23 -45.94
CA PRO A 126 31.27 10.49 -46.53
C PRO A 126 31.04 10.77 -48.04
N PRO A 127 29.91 10.31 -48.63
CA PRO A 127 28.87 11.32 -48.90
C PRO A 127 27.41 10.85 -48.77
N ALA A 128 26.55 11.87 -48.71
CA ALA A 128 25.09 11.85 -48.63
C ALA A 128 24.38 11.57 -49.96
N ALA A 129 23.12 11.14 -49.89
CA ALA A 129 22.11 11.39 -50.92
C ALA A 129 20.69 11.42 -50.31
N GLU A 130 19.94 12.41 -50.78
CA GLU A 130 18.64 12.93 -50.32
C GLU A 130 17.44 12.31 -51.11
N PRO A 131 16.17 12.73 -50.91
CA PRO A 131 15.01 11.84 -50.79
C PRO A 131 14.15 11.77 -52.08
N LYS A 132 13.24 10.78 -52.15
CA LYS A 132 12.12 10.79 -53.12
C LYS A 132 10.82 10.23 -52.54
N GLN A 133 9.77 11.03 -52.69
CA GLN A 133 8.34 10.71 -52.85
C GLN A 133 7.76 11.81 -53.78
N PRO A 134 6.51 11.74 -54.30
CA PRO A 134 5.52 10.65 -54.35
C PRO A 134 4.92 10.44 -55.77
N GLU A 135 4.09 9.41 -55.96
CA GLU A 135 3.00 9.25 -56.94
C GLU A 135 2.54 7.78 -56.75
N GLY A 136 1.28 7.38 -56.53
CA GLY A 136 0.00 7.84 -57.04
C GLY A 136 -0.64 6.63 -57.74
N LEU A 137 -1.76 6.10 -57.22
CA LEU A 137 -2.89 5.52 -57.99
C LEU A 137 -3.81 4.62 -57.15
N ALA A 138 -5.09 4.90 -57.30
CA ALA A 138 -6.23 4.14 -56.82
C ALA A 138 -6.32 2.75 -57.47
N GLY A 139 -6.85 1.78 -56.72
CA GLY A 139 -7.17 0.45 -57.21
C GLY A 139 -8.08 -0.29 -56.24
N THR A 140 -9.38 -0.14 -56.44
CA THR A 140 -10.43 -1.01 -55.90
C THR A 140 -10.18 -2.47 -56.27
N CYS A 141 -10.33 -3.42 -55.34
CA CYS A 141 -11.00 -4.70 -55.61
C CYS A 141 -11.25 -5.51 -54.34
N ALA A 142 -12.48 -6.01 -54.26
CA ALA A 142 -12.98 -6.95 -53.29
C ALA A 142 -12.18 -8.27 -53.29
N GLY A 143 -12.08 -8.90 -52.12
CA GLY A 143 -11.45 -10.22 -51.99
C GLY A 143 -11.27 -10.65 -50.54
N ALA A 144 -12.34 -10.63 -49.74
CA ALA A 144 -12.35 -11.31 -48.46
C ALA A 144 -12.39 -12.83 -48.71
N SER A 145 -11.23 -13.46 -48.86
CA SER A 145 -11.10 -14.90 -48.83
C SER A 145 -11.05 -15.36 -47.37
N GLN A 146 -12.11 -16.06 -46.97
CA GLN A 146 -12.14 -16.92 -45.79
C GLN A 146 -11.01 -17.96 -45.90
N ALA A 147 -9.87 -17.69 -45.27
CA ALA A 147 -8.89 -18.71 -44.95
C ALA A 147 -9.20 -19.25 -43.54
N GLY A 148 -10.23 -20.10 -43.47
CA GLY A 148 -10.50 -20.92 -42.29
C GLY A 148 -9.36 -21.88 -42.03
N ARG A 149 -8.40 -21.49 -41.16
CA ARG A 149 -7.50 -22.45 -40.53
C ARG A 149 -8.31 -23.23 -39.51
N ARG A 150 -8.67 -24.47 -39.84
CA ARG A 150 -9.09 -25.48 -38.88
C ARG A 150 -7.94 -25.76 -37.91
N THR A 151 -7.82 -24.96 -36.85
CA THR A 151 -7.09 -25.38 -35.65
C THR A 151 -7.94 -26.44 -34.95
N GLY A 152 -7.39 -27.66 -34.84
CA GLY A 152 -8.09 -28.84 -34.33
C GLY A 152 -8.68 -28.68 -32.93
N GLY A 153 -9.62 -29.57 -32.62
CA GLY A 153 -10.62 -29.46 -31.54
C GLY A 153 -10.10 -29.07 -30.16
N VAL A 154 -8.87 -29.45 -29.76
CA VAL A 154 -8.33 -29.09 -28.43
C VAL A 154 -7.90 -27.61 -28.36
N MET A 155 -7.21 -27.07 -29.37
CA MET A 155 -6.79 -25.66 -29.35
C MET A 155 -7.98 -24.71 -29.52
N ALA A 156 -8.98 -25.10 -30.32
CA ALA A 156 -10.23 -24.35 -30.43
C ALA A 156 -11.06 -24.40 -29.14
N LEU A 157 -11.11 -25.55 -28.45
CA LEU A 157 -11.72 -25.68 -27.13
C LEU A 157 -10.97 -24.87 -26.07
N LEU A 158 -9.64 -24.90 -26.06
CA LEU A 158 -8.82 -24.12 -25.13
C LEU A 158 -8.96 -22.62 -25.37
N HIS A 159 -9.08 -22.15 -26.62
CA HIS A 159 -9.45 -20.77 -26.92
C HIS A 159 -10.90 -20.45 -26.47
N ALA A 160 -11.86 -21.32 -26.78
CA ALA A 160 -13.26 -21.13 -26.39
C ALA A 160 -13.49 -21.14 -24.87
N TRP A 161 -12.65 -21.86 -24.13
CA TRP A 161 -12.64 -21.91 -22.67
C TRP A 161 -11.73 -20.84 -22.03
N GLY A 162 -11.09 -19.98 -22.83
CA GLY A 162 -10.23 -18.89 -22.35
C GLY A 162 -8.86 -19.30 -21.79
N TRP A 163 -8.42 -20.54 -22.01
CA TRP A 163 -7.14 -21.09 -21.54
C TRP A 163 -5.95 -20.71 -22.42
N LEU A 164 -6.20 -20.07 -23.57
CA LEU A 164 -5.18 -19.41 -24.38
C LEU A 164 -5.43 -17.90 -24.35
N PRO A 165 -4.39 -17.05 -24.34
CA PRO A 165 -4.57 -15.61 -24.43
C PRO A 165 -5.42 -15.27 -25.66
N ASP A 166 -6.51 -14.53 -25.47
CA ASP A 166 -7.32 -14.05 -26.58
C ASP A 166 -6.50 -12.98 -27.33
N PRO A 167 -6.10 -13.21 -28.60
CA PRO A 167 -5.34 -12.24 -29.37
C PRO A 167 -6.14 -10.98 -29.71
N LEU A 168 -7.43 -10.94 -29.37
CA LEU A 168 -8.30 -9.79 -29.58
C LEU A 168 -8.42 -8.85 -28.37
N ARG A 169 -8.18 -9.35 -27.15
CA ARG A 169 -8.30 -8.59 -25.91
C ARG A 169 -6.93 -8.12 -25.44
N TRP A 170 -6.76 -6.80 -25.30
CA TRP A 170 -5.54 -6.22 -24.75
C TRP A 170 -5.35 -6.62 -23.28
N LYS A 171 -4.08 -6.85 -22.89
CA LYS A 171 -3.64 -7.12 -21.52
C LYS A 171 -2.31 -6.40 -21.27
N PRO A 172 -2.06 -5.92 -20.04
CA PRO A 172 -0.80 -5.28 -19.72
C PRO A 172 0.37 -6.26 -19.81
N PHE A 173 1.57 -5.74 -20.06
CA PHE A 173 2.79 -6.53 -19.99
C PHE A 173 3.17 -6.79 -18.51
N PRO A 174 3.63 -7.99 -18.13
CA PRO A 174 3.79 -9.22 -18.91
C PRO A 174 2.56 -10.16 -18.89
N TRP A 175 1.41 -9.69 -18.39
CA TRP A 175 0.16 -10.46 -18.24
C TRP A 175 -0.48 -10.92 -19.52
N ASN A 176 -0.11 -10.31 -20.64
CA ASN A 176 -0.44 -10.79 -21.97
C ASN A 176 0.04 -12.24 -22.24
N TRP A 177 0.94 -12.78 -21.41
CA TRP A 177 1.39 -14.18 -21.48
C TRP A 177 0.57 -15.15 -20.61
N LEU A 178 -0.26 -14.65 -19.67
CA LEU A 178 -1.01 -15.49 -18.74
C LEU A 178 -2.51 -15.52 -19.09
N PRO A 179 -3.11 -16.70 -19.33
CA PRO A 179 -4.56 -16.83 -19.53
C PRO A 179 -5.37 -16.44 -18.29
N ASP A 180 -6.57 -15.88 -18.48
CA ASP A 180 -7.43 -15.43 -17.37
C ASP A 180 -7.83 -16.55 -16.39
N PRO A 181 -8.18 -17.78 -16.83
CA PRO A 181 -8.50 -18.87 -15.91
C PRO A 181 -7.31 -19.26 -15.01
N VAL A 182 -6.08 -19.17 -15.53
CA VAL A 182 -4.87 -19.46 -14.76
C VAL A 182 -4.60 -18.35 -13.75
N ALA A 183 -4.72 -17.08 -14.17
CA ALA A 183 -4.60 -15.93 -13.28
C ALA A 183 -5.66 -15.99 -12.17
N TRP A 184 -6.90 -16.32 -12.52
CA TRP A 184 -8.00 -16.47 -11.58
C TRP A 184 -7.72 -17.57 -10.55
N LEU A 185 -7.32 -18.76 -11.02
CA LEU A 185 -7.03 -19.89 -10.13
C LEU A 185 -5.89 -19.56 -9.18
N TRP A 186 -4.83 -18.92 -9.68
CA TRP A 186 -3.75 -18.41 -8.83
C TRP A 186 -4.32 -17.46 -7.78
N GLY A 187 -4.95 -16.36 -8.17
CA GLY A 187 -5.45 -15.36 -7.22
C GLY A 187 -6.41 -15.95 -6.19
N PHE A 188 -7.25 -16.90 -6.59
CA PHE A 188 -8.12 -17.64 -5.68
C PHE A 188 -7.33 -18.46 -4.66
N LEU A 189 -6.33 -19.24 -5.09
CA LEU A 189 -5.49 -20.04 -4.21
C LEU A 189 -4.63 -19.18 -3.27
N GLU A 190 -4.14 -18.03 -3.74
CA GLU A 190 -3.37 -17.08 -2.96
C GLU A 190 -4.21 -16.46 -1.84
N ILE A 191 -5.44 -16.04 -2.14
CA ILE A 191 -6.39 -15.56 -1.12
C ILE A 191 -6.76 -16.68 -0.15
N LEU A 192 -7.00 -17.90 -0.66
CA LEU A 192 -7.29 -19.05 0.18
C LEU A 192 -6.14 -19.38 1.15
N PHE A 193 -4.89 -19.22 0.71
CA PHE A 193 -3.71 -19.43 1.55
C PHE A 193 -3.68 -18.47 2.75
N ILE A 194 -3.97 -17.18 2.53
CA ILE A 194 -3.92 -16.20 3.61
C ILE A 194 -5.19 -16.16 4.47
N ALA A 195 -6.35 -16.55 3.92
CA ALA A 195 -7.66 -16.32 4.52
C ALA A 195 -7.81 -16.83 5.97
N PRO A 196 -7.33 -18.03 6.37
CA PRO A 196 -7.55 -18.53 7.73
C PRO A 196 -6.91 -17.64 8.81
N ILE A 197 -5.64 -17.27 8.62
CA ILE A 197 -4.89 -16.46 9.59
C ILE A 197 -5.35 -15.00 9.50
N ALA A 198 -5.65 -14.51 8.30
CA ALA A 198 -6.18 -13.16 8.11
C ALA A 198 -7.54 -12.99 8.78
N ALA A 199 -8.44 -13.97 8.65
CA ALA A 199 -9.75 -13.94 9.29
C ALA A 199 -9.65 -13.93 10.82
N VAL A 200 -8.75 -14.73 11.41
CA VAL A 200 -8.47 -14.69 12.85
C VAL A 200 -7.87 -13.34 13.24
N SER A 201 -6.88 -12.86 12.49
CA SER A 201 -6.19 -11.59 12.79
C SER A 201 -7.15 -10.41 12.73
N ILE A 202 -7.97 -10.30 11.69
CA ILE A 202 -9.00 -9.25 11.55
C ILE A 202 -10.10 -9.42 12.61
N GLY A 203 -10.58 -10.65 12.81
CA GLY A 203 -11.62 -10.98 13.78
C GLY A 203 -11.23 -10.68 15.22
N VAL A 204 -9.93 -10.70 15.55
CA VAL A 204 -9.40 -10.27 16.85
C VAL A 204 -9.04 -8.79 16.86
N ALA A 205 -8.32 -8.30 15.84
CA ALA A 205 -7.78 -6.94 15.82
C ALA A 205 -8.87 -5.86 15.75
N VAL A 206 -10.00 -6.11 15.07
CA VAL A 206 -11.10 -5.14 14.95
C VAL A 206 -11.84 -4.96 16.28
N PRO A 207 -12.37 -6.01 16.94
CA PRO A 207 -12.98 -5.85 18.27
C PRO A 207 -12.01 -5.32 19.32
N THR A 208 -10.73 -5.75 19.24
CA THR A 208 -9.68 -5.23 20.13
C THR A 208 -9.53 -3.73 19.96
N MET A 209 -9.49 -3.21 18.73
CA MET A 209 -9.45 -1.77 18.49
C MET A 209 -10.68 -1.05 19.03
N PHE A 210 -11.88 -1.59 18.84
CA PHE A 210 -13.10 -1.00 19.42
C PHE A 210 -13.05 -0.94 20.95
N ALA A 211 -12.62 -2.01 21.60
CA ALA A 211 -12.46 -2.05 23.05
C ALA A 211 -11.40 -1.04 23.52
N LEU A 212 -10.24 -0.98 22.84
CA LEU A 212 -9.18 -0.03 23.14
C LEU A 212 -9.65 1.41 22.94
N LYS A 213 -10.40 1.70 21.88
CA LYS A 213 -10.97 3.03 21.62
C LYS A 213 -11.98 3.40 22.70
N ALA A 214 -12.85 2.48 23.10
CA ALA A 214 -13.82 2.70 24.19
C ALA A 214 -13.12 2.99 25.53
N VAL A 215 -12.06 2.25 25.85
CA VAL A 215 -11.21 2.52 27.02
C VAL A 215 -10.54 3.88 26.89
N TRP A 216 -9.91 4.17 25.75
CA TRP A 216 -9.19 5.41 25.48
C TRP A 216 -10.08 6.67 25.52
N GLN A 217 -11.34 6.53 25.12
CA GLN A 217 -12.34 7.59 25.17
C GLN A 217 -12.94 7.81 26.57
N HIS A 218 -12.60 6.96 27.55
CA HIS A 218 -13.12 7.09 28.90
C HIS A 218 -12.69 8.44 29.51
N PRO A 219 -13.60 9.23 30.13
CA PRO A 219 -13.29 10.58 30.62
C PRO A 219 -12.11 10.67 31.59
N ARG A 220 -11.88 9.61 32.39
CA ARG A 220 -10.72 9.51 33.30
C ARG A 220 -9.36 9.48 32.57
N LEU A 221 -9.33 9.09 31.30
CA LEU A 221 -8.12 9.09 30.49
C LEU A 221 -7.97 10.38 29.67
N SER A 222 -8.84 11.38 29.83
CA SER A 222 -8.76 12.64 29.07
C SER A 222 -7.40 13.33 29.17
N ALA A 223 -6.81 13.38 30.36
CA ALA A 223 -5.48 13.94 30.59
C ALA A 223 -4.39 13.14 29.86
N LEU A 224 -4.46 11.80 29.87
CA LEU A 224 -3.53 10.94 29.13
C LEU A 224 -3.71 11.08 27.62
N ARG A 225 -4.96 11.17 27.16
CA ARG A 225 -5.29 11.34 25.74
C ARG A 225 -4.75 12.65 25.17
N ALA A 226 -4.75 13.72 25.96
CA ALA A 226 -4.12 14.98 25.57
C ALA A 226 -2.59 14.97 25.77
N GLY A 227 -2.13 14.38 26.87
CA GLY A 227 -0.73 14.44 27.30
C GLY A 227 0.22 13.50 26.55
N VAL A 228 -0.21 12.27 26.24
CA VAL A 228 0.67 11.28 25.58
C VAL A 228 1.09 11.73 24.17
N PRO A 229 0.19 12.18 23.27
CA PRO A 229 0.64 12.70 21.97
C PRO A 229 1.65 13.84 22.13
N GLU A 230 1.43 14.75 23.08
CA GLU A 230 2.33 15.88 23.28
C GLU A 230 3.67 15.46 23.90
N LEU A 231 3.71 14.46 24.78
CA LEU A 231 4.94 13.86 25.29
C LEU A 231 5.76 13.22 24.15
N VAL A 232 5.10 12.49 23.24
CA VAL A 232 5.75 11.91 22.07
C VAL A 232 6.31 13.02 21.17
N ARG A 233 5.57 14.12 21.00
CA ARG A 233 6.00 15.27 20.21
C ARG A 233 7.12 16.06 20.87
N SER A 234 7.14 16.16 22.20
CA SER A 234 8.18 16.88 22.93
C SER A 234 9.55 16.20 22.78
N VAL A 235 9.56 14.88 22.56
CA VAL A 235 10.78 14.12 22.23
C VAL A 235 11.04 14.09 20.73
N SER A 236 10.03 13.76 19.92
CA SER A 236 10.23 13.57 18.47
C SER A 236 10.54 14.87 17.74
N ARG A 237 9.96 16.03 18.09
CA ARG A 237 10.23 17.30 17.38
C ARG A 237 11.70 17.75 17.48
N PRO A 238 12.34 17.77 18.67
CA PRO A 238 13.79 18.02 18.77
C PRO A 238 14.62 17.03 17.96
N LEU A 239 14.29 15.73 18.02
CA LEU A 239 14.98 14.71 17.22
C LEU A 239 14.77 14.94 15.72
N GLY A 240 13.58 15.30 15.27
CA GLY A 240 13.29 15.64 13.88
C GLY A 240 14.15 16.79 13.39
N ARG A 241 14.26 17.87 14.18
CA ARG A 241 15.16 19.00 13.86
C ARG A 241 16.63 18.61 13.84
N ALA A 242 17.05 17.65 14.67
CA ALA A 242 18.44 17.20 14.72
C ALA A 242 18.78 16.25 13.58
N LEU A 243 17.94 15.24 13.33
CA LEU A 243 18.22 14.05 12.55
C LEU A 243 17.70 14.11 11.10
N LEU A 244 16.57 14.78 10.86
CA LEU A 244 15.85 14.70 9.58
C LEU A 244 16.16 15.88 8.65
N LYS A 245 16.08 15.66 7.33
CA LYS A 245 16.18 16.70 6.30
C LYS A 245 14.99 17.66 6.38
N ASP A 246 13.78 17.11 6.44
CA ASP A 246 12.55 17.86 6.74
C ASP A 246 12.11 17.60 8.20
N PRO A 247 12.20 18.58 9.11
CA PRO A 247 11.79 18.41 10.50
C PRO A 247 10.30 18.07 10.69
N ARG A 248 9.44 18.31 9.69
CA ARG A 248 8.02 17.95 9.74
C ARG A 248 7.81 16.43 9.75
N ASN A 249 8.77 15.66 9.25
CA ASN A 249 8.78 14.19 9.29
C ASN A 249 9.06 13.61 10.70
N HIS A 250 9.09 14.43 11.75
CA HIS A 250 9.40 13.96 13.11
C HIS A 250 8.48 12.84 13.60
N SER A 251 7.24 12.76 13.11
CA SER A 251 6.29 11.68 13.41
C SER A 251 6.74 10.31 12.92
N TYR A 252 7.67 10.22 11.96
CA TYR A 252 8.19 8.94 11.49
C TYR A 252 9.08 8.27 12.55
N ILE A 253 9.83 9.07 13.32
CA ILE A 253 10.81 8.57 14.30
C ILE A 253 10.21 7.59 15.32
N PRO A 254 9.14 7.92 16.06
CA PRO A 254 8.57 6.96 17.01
C PRO A 254 8.09 5.67 16.34
N TRP A 255 7.54 5.74 15.13
CA TRP A 255 7.12 4.56 14.38
C TRP A 255 8.30 3.73 13.86
N MET A 256 9.35 4.35 13.35
CA MET A 256 10.58 3.66 12.95
C MET A 256 11.23 2.96 14.14
N LEU A 257 11.29 3.61 15.31
CA LEU A 257 11.82 3.01 16.53
C LEU A 257 10.95 1.86 17.02
N PHE A 258 9.63 2.06 17.07
CA PHE A 258 8.69 1.03 17.50
C PHE A 258 8.74 -0.18 16.58
N LEU A 259 8.46 -0.01 15.29
CA LEU A 259 8.41 -1.10 14.32
C LEU A 259 9.78 -1.75 14.11
N GLY A 260 10.87 -0.96 14.16
CA GLY A 260 12.24 -1.45 14.02
C GLY A 260 12.79 -2.17 15.24
N THR A 261 12.10 -2.17 16.37
CA THR A 261 12.51 -2.93 17.57
C THR A 261 11.48 -3.98 17.97
N PHE A 262 10.20 -3.61 18.03
CA PHE A 262 9.11 -4.48 18.43
C PHE A 262 8.93 -5.66 17.49
N THR A 263 8.85 -5.41 16.17
CA THR A 263 8.56 -6.46 15.20
C THR A 263 9.71 -7.47 15.07
N PRO A 264 10.99 -7.05 14.96
CA PRO A 264 12.11 -7.98 15.00
C PRO A 264 12.18 -8.77 16.32
N ALA A 265 11.94 -8.12 17.46
CA ALA A 265 11.92 -8.82 18.76
C ALA A 265 10.80 -9.88 18.82
N LEU A 266 9.62 -9.55 18.31
CA LEU A 266 8.48 -10.48 18.21
C LEU A 266 8.80 -11.65 17.28
N PHE A 267 9.46 -11.40 16.13
CA PHE A 267 9.92 -12.44 15.22
C PHE A 267 10.96 -13.36 15.87
N LEU A 268 11.97 -12.81 16.54
CA LEU A 268 13.01 -13.57 17.24
C LEU A 268 12.43 -14.36 18.42
N TRP A 269 11.45 -13.81 19.14
CA TRP A 269 10.72 -14.52 20.17
C TRP A 269 9.94 -15.71 19.59
N SER A 270 9.22 -15.52 18.49
CA SER A 270 8.53 -16.62 17.79
C SER A 270 9.51 -17.67 17.27
N MET A 271 10.68 -17.25 16.79
CA MET A 271 11.76 -18.13 16.34
C MET A 271 12.29 -19.00 17.47
N TRP A 272 12.56 -18.40 18.63
CA TRP A 272 12.97 -19.11 19.84
C TRP A 272 11.87 -20.10 20.30
N ARG A 273 10.63 -19.64 20.43
CA ARG A 273 9.48 -20.49 20.80
C ARG A 273 9.34 -21.68 19.86
N HIS A 274 9.38 -21.45 18.56
CA HIS A 274 9.26 -22.50 17.54
C HIS A 274 10.42 -23.50 17.59
N SER A 275 11.62 -23.03 17.91
CA SER A 275 12.80 -23.91 18.05
C SER A 275 12.71 -24.84 19.26
N VAL A 276 12.07 -24.38 20.34
CA VAL A 276 11.92 -25.15 21.60
C VAL A 276 10.68 -26.04 21.59
N HIS A 277 9.56 -25.53 21.07
CA HIS A 277 8.24 -26.16 21.21
C HIS A 277 7.63 -26.63 19.88
N GLY A 278 8.26 -26.33 18.74
CA GLY A 278 7.67 -26.54 17.43
C GLY A 278 6.55 -25.54 17.12
N LEU A 279 5.68 -25.90 16.16
CA LEU A 279 4.57 -25.02 15.76
C LEU A 279 3.49 -24.99 16.85
N GLU A 280 3.35 -23.83 17.50
CA GLU A 280 2.25 -23.55 18.41
C GLU A 280 1.27 -22.56 17.78
N PHE A 281 -0.01 -22.92 17.72
CA PHE A 281 -1.05 -22.02 17.21
C PHE A 281 -1.21 -20.74 18.03
N SER A 282 -0.90 -20.78 19.33
CA SER A 282 -0.89 -19.60 20.19
C SER A 282 0.23 -18.62 19.80
N THR A 283 1.44 -19.11 19.59
CA THR A 283 2.59 -18.31 19.12
C THR A 283 2.30 -17.71 17.74
N LEU A 284 1.73 -18.49 16.83
CA LEU A 284 1.28 -18.03 15.52
C LEU A 284 0.27 -16.88 15.65
N ALA A 285 -0.81 -17.09 16.42
CA ALA A 285 -1.85 -16.08 16.59
C ALA A 285 -1.30 -14.80 17.24
N VAL A 286 -0.48 -14.92 18.29
CA VAL A 286 0.17 -13.79 18.96
C VAL A 286 1.06 -13.03 17.99
N TYR A 287 1.90 -13.72 17.21
CA TYR A 287 2.77 -13.08 16.22
C TYR A 287 1.97 -12.27 15.20
N HIS A 288 0.99 -12.88 14.53
CA HIS A 288 0.26 -12.20 13.45
C HIS A 288 -0.64 -11.08 13.96
N VAL A 289 -1.35 -11.26 15.09
CA VAL A 289 -2.20 -10.22 15.68
C VAL A 289 -1.36 -9.04 16.15
N LEU A 290 -0.26 -9.28 16.86
CA LEU A 290 0.57 -8.20 17.40
C LEU A 290 1.41 -7.51 16.32
N ARG A 291 1.90 -8.24 15.31
CA ARG A 291 2.62 -7.64 14.17
C ARG A 291 1.71 -6.71 13.37
N SER A 292 0.49 -7.16 13.05
CA SER A 292 -0.46 -6.35 12.27
C SER A 292 -1.03 -5.19 13.09
N GLY A 293 -1.15 -5.36 14.40
CA GLY A 293 -1.66 -4.35 15.32
C GLY A 293 -3.19 -4.23 15.29
N PRO A 294 -3.77 -3.46 16.22
CA PRO A 294 -5.22 -3.26 16.29
C PRO A 294 -5.71 -2.58 15.00
N ARG A 295 -6.79 -3.11 14.42
CA ARG A 295 -7.32 -2.68 13.10
C ARG A 295 -6.21 -2.51 12.04
N LEU A 296 -5.23 -3.42 12.02
CA LEU A 296 -4.10 -3.41 11.06
C LEU A 296 -3.24 -2.13 11.10
N GLN A 297 -3.29 -1.33 12.16
CA GLN A 297 -2.62 -0.03 12.21
C GLN A 297 -1.10 -0.11 12.14
N PHE A 298 -0.47 -1.18 12.66
CA PHE A 298 0.98 -1.33 12.55
C PHE A 298 1.39 -1.73 11.14
N PHE A 299 0.60 -2.61 10.50
CA PHE A 299 0.75 -2.93 9.09
C PHE A 299 0.60 -1.67 8.23
N GLY A 300 -0.46 -0.87 8.44
CA GLY A 300 -0.68 0.40 7.75
C GLY A 300 0.52 1.34 7.87
N HIS A 301 0.97 1.62 9.10
CA HIS A 301 2.12 2.51 9.31
C HIS A 301 3.42 1.97 8.71
N ALA A 302 3.67 0.66 8.75
CA ALA A 302 4.85 0.07 8.14
C ALA A 302 4.87 0.28 6.61
N HIS A 303 3.75 0.01 5.94
CA HIS A 303 3.66 0.18 4.49
C HIS A 303 3.62 1.66 4.08
N THR A 304 2.96 2.54 4.84
CA THR A 304 3.03 3.98 4.59
C THR A 304 4.44 4.53 4.81
N LEU A 305 5.21 4.01 5.78
CA LEU A 305 6.62 4.43 5.95
C LEU A 305 7.45 4.06 4.74
N VAL A 306 7.32 2.83 4.25
CA VAL A 306 7.99 2.36 3.04
C VAL A 306 7.58 3.21 1.84
N HIS A 307 6.30 3.57 1.77
CA HIS A 307 5.77 4.46 0.75
C HIS A 307 6.41 5.85 0.79
N LYS A 308 6.40 6.52 1.94
CA LYS A 308 7.06 7.83 2.10
C LYS A 308 8.56 7.75 1.83
N ALA A 309 9.22 6.66 2.21
CA ALA A 309 10.65 6.46 1.99
C ALA A 309 10.97 6.31 0.49
N GLY A 310 10.11 5.61 -0.26
CA GLY A 310 10.25 5.47 -1.71
C GLY A 310 10.11 6.80 -2.48
N HIS A 311 9.32 7.73 -1.96
CA HIS A 311 9.16 9.09 -2.52
C HIS A 311 10.28 10.06 -2.15
N ASP A 312 10.97 9.83 -1.03
CA ASP A 312 12.07 10.68 -0.61
C ASP A 312 13.40 10.21 -1.23
N HIS A 313 13.64 10.61 -2.48
CA HIS A 313 14.89 10.27 -3.20
C HIS A 313 16.16 10.77 -2.51
N LYS A 314 16.05 11.76 -1.61
CA LYS A 314 17.19 12.28 -0.83
C LYS A 314 17.35 11.52 0.48
N GLY A 315 16.36 10.73 0.89
CA GLY A 315 16.28 10.05 2.18
C GLY A 315 15.90 11.00 3.32
N PHE A 316 15.29 10.43 4.36
CA PHE A 316 14.75 11.19 5.49
C PHE A 316 15.81 11.89 6.35
N PHE A 317 17.00 11.30 6.50
CA PHE A 317 18.00 11.70 7.48
C PHE A 317 19.10 12.57 6.87
N ARG A 318 19.72 13.47 7.66
CA ARG A 318 20.79 14.38 7.20
C ARG A 318 22.14 14.11 7.87
N GLY A 319 23.22 14.51 7.19
CA GLY A 319 24.58 14.46 7.74
C GLY A 319 24.98 13.02 8.12
N PRO A 320 25.54 12.79 9.32
CA PRO A 320 25.99 11.45 9.72
C PRO A 320 24.84 10.43 9.85
N PHE A 321 23.59 10.90 9.97
CA PHE A 321 22.43 10.03 10.11
C PHE A 321 21.90 9.50 8.77
N GLU A 322 22.46 9.92 7.63
CA GLU A 322 22.10 9.38 6.30
C GLU A 322 22.27 7.86 6.20
N CYS A 323 23.12 7.26 7.04
CA CYS A 323 23.24 5.81 7.15
C CYS A 323 21.94 5.11 7.59
N LEU A 324 21.00 5.84 8.20
CA LEU A 324 19.71 5.34 8.63
C LEU A 324 18.64 5.34 7.52
N ASN A 325 18.92 5.92 6.35
CA ASN A 325 17.95 5.99 5.25
C ASN A 325 17.51 4.61 4.74
N GLY A 326 18.34 3.59 4.93
CA GLY A 326 17.99 2.20 4.59
C GLY A 326 17.11 1.49 5.62
N VAL A 327 16.94 2.01 6.85
CA VAL A 327 16.30 1.28 7.95
C VAL A 327 14.86 0.89 7.65
N VAL A 328 14.09 1.79 7.04
CA VAL A 328 12.69 1.49 6.72
C VAL A 328 12.60 0.32 5.75
N GLU A 329 13.25 0.43 4.59
CA GLU A 329 13.11 -0.53 3.50
C GLU A 329 13.89 -1.84 3.72
N TRP A 330 15.08 -1.78 4.34
CA TRP A 330 15.97 -2.95 4.49
C TRP A 330 15.85 -3.67 5.81
N TRP A 331 15.31 -3.02 6.85
CA TRP A 331 15.18 -3.62 8.18
C TRP A 331 13.73 -3.82 8.61
N ILE A 332 12.91 -2.77 8.56
CA ILE A 332 11.51 -2.86 9.03
C ILE A 332 10.64 -3.61 8.02
N ALA A 333 10.70 -3.20 6.75
CA ALA A 333 9.80 -3.62 5.70
C ALA A 333 9.79 -5.15 5.42
N PRO A 334 10.91 -5.89 5.49
CA PRO A 334 10.91 -7.33 5.27
C PRO A 334 10.00 -8.11 6.24
N PHE A 335 9.89 -7.69 7.51
CA PHE A 335 8.98 -8.32 8.48
C PHE A 335 7.50 -8.09 8.17
N TYR A 336 7.21 -7.10 7.32
CA TYR A 336 5.89 -6.79 6.78
C TYR A 336 5.75 -7.25 5.33
N GLY A 337 6.61 -8.16 4.87
CA GLY A 337 6.45 -8.79 3.57
C GLY A 337 6.87 -7.93 2.38
N VAL A 338 7.65 -6.87 2.58
CA VAL A 338 8.20 -6.05 1.49
C VAL A 338 9.54 -6.62 1.04
N VAL A 339 9.70 -6.78 -0.27
CA VAL A 339 11.01 -7.05 -0.88
C VAL A 339 11.74 -5.71 -1.03
N PRO A 340 12.92 -5.51 -0.40
CA PRO A 340 13.67 -4.26 -0.54
C PRO A 340 13.93 -3.91 -2.00
N ASN A 341 13.98 -2.63 -2.34
CA ASN A 341 14.09 -2.07 -3.69
C ASN A 341 12.97 -2.45 -4.68
N SER A 342 12.18 -3.50 -4.43
CA SER A 342 11.09 -3.90 -5.33
C SER A 342 10.03 -2.82 -5.41
N TYR A 343 9.40 -2.52 -4.27
CA TYR A 343 8.31 -1.57 -4.23
C TYR A 343 8.78 -0.14 -4.53
N SER A 344 9.88 0.35 -3.94
CA SER A 344 10.34 1.73 -4.18
C SER A 344 10.67 1.99 -5.66
N ILE A 345 11.39 1.08 -6.33
CA ILE A 345 11.72 1.22 -7.75
C ILE A 345 10.47 1.08 -8.61
N ALA A 346 9.67 0.03 -8.40
CA ALA A 346 8.50 -0.23 -9.21
C ALA A 346 7.46 0.88 -9.05
N HIS A 347 7.20 1.31 -7.82
CA HIS A 347 6.28 2.41 -7.55
C HIS A 347 6.72 3.70 -8.22
N MET A 348 8.00 4.08 -8.12
CA MET A 348 8.47 5.36 -8.67
C MET A 348 8.66 5.33 -10.20
N LYS A 349 9.23 4.24 -10.74
CA LYS A 349 9.66 4.17 -12.15
C LYS A 349 8.64 3.51 -13.05
N ILE A 350 7.64 2.84 -12.47
CA ILE A 350 6.55 2.21 -13.19
C ILE A 350 5.24 2.90 -12.79
N HIS A 351 4.80 2.75 -11.55
CA HIS A 351 3.47 3.19 -11.17
C HIS A 351 3.27 4.70 -11.28
N HIS A 352 4.17 5.53 -10.75
CA HIS A 352 4.12 6.99 -10.90
C HIS A 352 4.48 7.48 -12.29
N ARG A 353 5.14 6.66 -13.11
CA ARG A 353 5.43 7.05 -14.49
C ARG A 353 4.19 6.97 -15.36
N TRP A 354 3.34 5.99 -15.10
CA TRP A 354 2.18 5.68 -15.94
C TRP A 354 0.84 5.89 -15.26
N HIS A 355 0.80 6.12 -13.94
CA HIS A 355 -0.40 6.40 -13.16
C HIS A 355 -1.50 5.35 -13.39
N ASN A 356 -1.13 4.06 -13.32
CA ASN A 356 -2.01 2.93 -13.60
C ASN A 356 -2.62 2.90 -15.02
N ASP A 357 -2.06 3.64 -15.98
CA ASP A 357 -2.42 3.60 -17.41
C ASP A 357 -1.87 2.30 -18.07
N VAL A 358 -2.07 2.15 -19.38
CA VAL A 358 -1.83 0.91 -20.14
C VAL A 358 -0.41 0.31 -20.04
N ASP A 359 0.60 1.13 -19.73
CA ASP A 359 1.99 0.66 -19.62
C ASP A 359 2.37 0.23 -18.18
N ASP A 360 1.47 0.41 -17.21
CA ASP A 360 1.69 -0.04 -15.84
C ASP A 360 1.53 -1.57 -15.73
N VAL A 361 2.52 -2.23 -15.12
CA VAL A 361 2.60 -3.69 -15.01
C VAL A 361 1.53 -4.30 -14.11
N HIS A 362 0.87 -3.49 -13.29
CA HIS A 362 -0.22 -3.92 -12.43
C HIS A 362 -1.50 -3.10 -12.65
N THR A 363 -1.72 -2.57 -13.85
CA THR A 363 -3.01 -1.95 -14.17
C THR A 363 -4.17 -2.95 -14.13
N ASN A 364 -5.36 -2.44 -13.77
CA ASN A 364 -6.64 -3.16 -13.80
C ASN A 364 -7.54 -2.68 -14.96
N LEU A 365 -7.03 -1.86 -15.88
CA LEU A 365 -7.79 -1.23 -16.98
C LEU A 365 -8.55 -2.20 -17.89
N ASP A 366 -8.09 -3.44 -18.05
CA ASP A 366 -8.72 -4.49 -18.87
C ASP A 366 -9.80 -5.30 -18.12
N LEU A 367 -10.12 -4.94 -16.88
CA LEU A 367 -11.04 -5.68 -16.01
C LEU A 367 -12.32 -4.88 -15.70
N ASP A 368 -13.46 -5.55 -15.58
CA ASP A 368 -14.68 -4.97 -15.00
C ASP A 368 -14.57 -5.02 -13.47
N ARG A 369 -14.45 -3.86 -12.80
CA ARG A 369 -14.26 -3.79 -11.35
C ARG A 369 -15.56 -4.03 -10.56
N THR A 370 -16.70 -4.12 -11.23
CA THR A 370 -17.98 -4.48 -10.58
C THR A 370 -18.15 -5.99 -10.39
N VAL A 371 -17.22 -6.79 -10.91
CA VAL A 371 -17.24 -8.25 -10.82
C VAL A 371 -16.13 -8.72 -9.89
N LEU A 372 -16.50 -9.35 -8.77
CA LEU A 372 -15.53 -9.90 -7.80
C LEU A 372 -14.50 -10.85 -8.45
N SER A 373 -14.91 -11.58 -9.50
CA SER A 373 -14.01 -12.45 -10.26
C SER A 373 -12.78 -11.73 -10.83
N SER A 374 -12.95 -10.46 -11.21
CA SER A 374 -11.87 -9.62 -11.71
C SER A 374 -10.79 -9.38 -10.66
N PHE A 375 -11.16 -9.32 -9.37
CA PHE A 375 -10.19 -9.19 -8.29
C PHE A 375 -9.26 -10.42 -8.22
N PHE A 376 -9.79 -11.63 -8.39
CA PHE A 376 -8.94 -12.84 -8.44
C PHE A 376 -8.00 -12.85 -9.65
N ILE A 377 -8.43 -12.32 -10.81
CA ILE A 377 -7.54 -12.16 -11.98
C ILE A 377 -6.47 -11.10 -11.72
N TYR A 378 -6.82 -10.07 -10.96
CA TYR A 378 -5.93 -8.96 -10.61
C TYR A 378 -4.88 -9.32 -9.56
N THR A 379 -5.22 -10.16 -8.56
CA THR A 379 -4.31 -10.55 -7.48
C THR A 379 -2.91 -10.93 -7.93
N PRO A 380 -2.72 -11.90 -8.85
CA PRO A 380 -1.37 -12.26 -9.29
C PRO A 380 -0.63 -11.09 -9.94
N ARG A 381 -1.34 -10.11 -10.52
CA ARG A 381 -0.79 -8.86 -11.08
C ARG A 381 -0.04 -8.06 -10.08
N PHE A 382 -0.72 -7.78 -9.00
CA PHE A 382 -0.14 -7.07 -7.88
C PHE A 382 0.95 -7.91 -7.20
N THR A 383 0.76 -9.23 -7.07
CA THR A 383 1.77 -10.12 -6.47
C THR A 383 3.08 -10.15 -7.26
N LEU A 384 3.06 -10.28 -8.60
CA LEU A 384 4.32 -10.20 -9.37
C LEU A 384 4.95 -8.81 -9.35
N TYR A 385 4.13 -7.76 -9.25
CA TYR A 385 4.61 -6.40 -9.06
C TYR A 385 5.35 -6.26 -7.73
N TRP A 386 4.71 -6.70 -6.65
CA TRP A 386 5.21 -6.62 -5.28
C TRP A 386 6.48 -7.45 -5.05
N THR A 387 6.51 -8.67 -5.60
CA THR A 387 7.67 -9.58 -5.55
C THR A 387 8.87 -9.10 -6.37
N GLY A 388 8.68 -8.11 -7.25
CA GLY A 388 9.70 -7.56 -8.13
C GLY A 388 9.83 -8.29 -9.47
N LEU A 389 9.03 -9.33 -9.73
CA LEU A 389 9.12 -10.15 -10.93
C LEU A 389 8.62 -9.45 -12.19
N SER A 390 7.50 -8.73 -12.14
CA SER A 390 7.06 -7.93 -13.29
C SER A 390 7.92 -6.68 -13.52
N PRO A 391 8.38 -5.94 -12.50
CA PRO A 391 9.42 -4.92 -12.66
C PRO A 391 10.70 -5.47 -13.27
N LEU A 392 11.18 -6.64 -12.82
CA LEU A 392 12.35 -7.31 -13.37
C LEU A 392 12.20 -7.53 -14.88
N ALA A 393 11.10 -8.14 -15.31
CA ALA A 393 10.82 -8.39 -16.72
C ALA A 393 10.80 -7.08 -17.54
N LEU A 394 10.18 -6.02 -16.99
CA LEU A 394 10.09 -4.73 -17.66
C LEU A 394 11.43 -4.01 -17.75
N LEU A 395 12.23 -3.98 -16.67
CA LEU A 395 13.53 -3.32 -16.63
C LEU A 395 14.55 -4.02 -17.55
N VAL A 396 14.50 -5.36 -17.67
CA VAL A 396 15.29 -6.12 -18.65
C VAL A 396 14.88 -5.72 -20.07
N LYS A 397 13.57 -5.72 -20.37
CA LYS A 397 13.06 -5.31 -21.69
C LYS A 397 13.51 -3.90 -22.07
N ARG A 398 13.51 -2.98 -21.10
CA ARG A 398 13.89 -1.57 -21.28
C ARG A 398 15.40 -1.31 -21.17
N LYS A 399 16.20 -2.35 -20.88
CA LYS A 399 17.66 -2.26 -20.70
C LYS A 399 18.07 -1.25 -19.60
N GLU A 400 17.25 -1.10 -18.55
CA GLU A 400 17.52 -0.20 -17.43
C GLU A 400 18.42 -0.87 -16.38
N TRP A 401 19.66 -1.19 -16.78
CA TRP A 401 20.58 -2.04 -16.02
C TRP A 401 20.92 -1.52 -14.62
N SER A 402 20.93 -0.20 -14.41
CA SER A 402 21.21 0.38 -13.09
C SER A 402 20.10 0.06 -12.08
N LEU A 403 18.84 0.28 -12.48
CA LEU A 403 17.68 -0.04 -11.65
C LEU A 403 17.54 -1.55 -11.47
N LEU A 404 17.83 -2.31 -12.53
CA LEU A 404 17.82 -3.78 -12.46
C LEU A 404 18.79 -4.31 -11.41
N LYS A 405 20.02 -3.79 -11.33
CA LYS A 405 21.00 -4.22 -10.31
C LYS A 405 20.50 -3.95 -8.89
N GLN A 406 19.87 -2.80 -8.66
CA GLN A 406 19.30 -2.46 -7.35
C GLN A 406 18.13 -3.37 -6.99
N LEU A 407 17.20 -3.59 -7.93
CA LEU A 407 16.09 -4.53 -7.76
C LEU A 407 16.61 -5.95 -7.44
N LEU A 408 17.58 -6.45 -8.21
CA LEU A 408 18.16 -7.77 -8.01
C LEU A 408 18.88 -7.89 -6.67
N LEU A 409 19.54 -6.85 -6.18
CA LEU A 409 20.14 -6.86 -4.84
C LEU A 409 19.07 -7.08 -3.76
N GLY A 410 17.97 -6.33 -3.82
CA GLY A 410 16.89 -6.45 -2.85
C GLY A 410 16.16 -7.80 -2.93
N MET A 411 15.91 -8.30 -4.15
CA MET A 411 15.37 -9.65 -4.37
C MET A 411 16.32 -10.73 -3.85
N ALA A 412 17.63 -10.64 -4.15
CA ALA A 412 18.61 -11.61 -3.69
C ALA A 412 18.72 -11.63 -2.15
N THR A 413 18.68 -10.47 -1.50
CA THR A 413 18.66 -10.39 -0.04
C THR A 413 17.40 -11.04 0.54
N TYR A 414 16.21 -10.64 0.07
CA TYR A 414 14.96 -11.14 0.63
C TYR A 414 14.76 -12.65 0.38
N TYR A 415 14.89 -13.09 -0.87
CA TYR A 415 14.72 -14.50 -1.22
C TYR A 415 15.89 -15.37 -0.74
N GLY A 416 17.10 -14.81 -0.61
CA GLY A 416 18.22 -15.46 0.04
C GLY A 416 17.93 -15.73 1.52
N THR A 417 17.40 -14.75 2.26
CA THR A 417 16.93 -14.96 3.64
C THR A 417 15.80 -15.98 3.70
N THR A 418 14.83 -15.93 2.78
CA THR A 418 13.77 -16.94 2.68
C THR A 418 14.35 -18.34 2.50
N LEU A 419 15.34 -18.52 1.61
CA LEU A 419 16.00 -19.80 1.38
C LEU A 419 16.73 -20.29 2.63
N VAL A 420 17.49 -19.42 3.31
CA VAL A 420 18.19 -19.76 4.56
C VAL A 420 17.19 -20.21 5.63
N LEU A 421 16.11 -19.46 5.85
CA LEU A 421 15.06 -19.82 6.80
C LEU A 421 14.36 -21.12 6.42
N PHE A 422 14.10 -21.34 5.14
CA PHE A 422 13.46 -22.55 4.64
C PHE A 422 14.33 -23.79 4.85
N CYS A 423 15.63 -23.69 4.56
CA CYS A 423 16.61 -24.76 4.80
C CYS A 423 16.78 -25.06 6.30
N TRP A 424 16.66 -24.05 7.16
CA TRP A 424 16.71 -24.25 8.61
C TRP A 424 15.42 -24.90 9.15
N ASN A 425 14.25 -24.33 8.83
CA ASN A 425 12.96 -24.87 9.24
C ASN A 425 11.85 -24.41 8.26
N PRO A 426 11.35 -25.29 7.38
CA PRO A 426 10.38 -24.90 6.35
C PRO A 426 9.04 -24.45 6.93
N VAL A 427 8.60 -25.06 8.05
CA VAL A 427 7.35 -24.67 8.71
C VAL A 427 7.46 -23.25 9.28
N PHE A 428 8.57 -22.93 9.95
CA PHE A 428 8.82 -21.59 10.47
C PHE A 428 8.87 -20.56 9.34
N CYS A 429 9.62 -20.85 8.28
CA CYS A 429 9.74 -19.98 7.11
C CYS A 429 8.36 -19.69 6.50
N ILE A 430 7.54 -20.72 6.27
CA ILE A 430 6.21 -20.54 5.67
C ILE A 430 5.31 -19.66 6.55
N VAL A 431 5.23 -19.94 7.85
CA VAL A 431 4.28 -19.29 8.75
C VAL A 431 4.71 -17.88 9.17
N TYR A 432 6.00 -17.66 9.47
CA TYR A 432 6.45 -16.40 10.07
C TYR A 432 7.11 -15.44 9.08
N TRP A 433 7.50 -15.93 7.89
CA TRP A 433 8.22 -15.13 6.88
C TRP A 433 7.47 -15.06 5.53
N VAL A 434 7.09 -16.19 4.94
CA VAL A 434 6.35 -16.23 3.67
C VAL A 434 4.91 -15.76 3.85
N TYR A 435 4.24 -16.12 4.94
CA TYR A 435 2.87 -15.67 5.16
C TYR A 435 2.76 -14.13 5.22
N PRO A 436 3.55 -13.38 6.01
CA PRO A 436 3.51 -11.91 5.96
C PRO A 436 3.75 -11.32 4.57
N HIS A 437 4.57 -11.98 3.74
CA HIS A 437 4.75 -11.60 2.33
C HIS A 437 3.47 -11.75 1.52
N MET A 438 2.84 -12.93 1.56
CA MET A 438 1.60 -13.19 0.84
C MET A 438 0.44 -12.33 1.37
N GLU A 439 0.42 -12.09 2.68
CA GLU A 439 -0.52 -11.17 3.32
C GLU A 439 -0.36 -9.74 2.77
N ALA A 440 0.86 -9.23 2.69
CA ALA A 440 1.13 -7.91 2.10
C ALA A 440 0.72 -7.85 0.63
N CYS A 441 1.03 -8.88 -0.16
CA CYS A 441 0.60 -8.99 -1.56
C CYS A 441 -0.91 -8.84 -1.69
N VAL A 442 -1.71 -9.57 -0.91
CA VAL A 442 -3.18 -9.53 -1.04
C VAL A 442 -3.79 -8.27 -0.45
N LEU A 443 -3.36 -7.84 0.74
CA LEU A 443 -3.95 -6.65 1.38
C LEU A 443 -3.66 -5.38 0.58
N LEU A 444 -2.43 -5.21 0.09
CA LEU A 444 -2.08 -4.04 -0.74
C LEU A 444 -2.58 -4.17 -2.16
N CYS A 445 -2.76 -5.39 -2.69
CA CYS A 445 -3.52 -5.61 -3.92
C CYS A 445 -4.93 -5.05 -3.81
N ALA A 446 -5.64 -5.31 -2.71
CA ALA A 446 -6.98 -4.78 -2.50
C ALA A 446 -6.98 -3.24 -2.51
N ILE A 447 -6.05 -2.62 -1.78
CA ILE A 447 -5.93 -1.16 -1.73
C ILE A 447 -5.60 -0.56 -3.11
N SER A 448 -4.59 -1.11 -3.80
CA SER A 448 -4.21 -0.68 -5.15
C SER A 448 -5.36 -0.84 -6.15
N TYR A 449 -6.07 -1.96 -6.08
CA TYR A 449 -7.24 -2.23 -6.92
C TYR A 449 -8.32 -1.17 -6.75
N LEU A 450 -8.63 -0.80 -5.49
CA LEU A 450 -9.61 0.24 -5.18
C LEU A 450 -9.14 1.63 -5.61
N TRP A 451 -7.91 2.01 -5.26
CA TRP A 451 -7.37 3.34 -5.54
C TRP A 451 -7.40 3.68 -7.03
N HIS A 452 -7.30 2.66 -7.88
CA HIS A 452 -7.34 2.79 -9.34
C HIS A 452 -8.55 2.12 -10.00
N ALA A 453 -9.66 1.93 -9.27
CA ALA A 453 -10.83 1.23 -9.79
C ALA A 453 -11.69 2.05 -10.76
N PHE A 454 -11.72 3.37 -10.58
CA PHE A 454 -12.65 4.28 -11.25
C PHE A 454 -12.01 4.88 -12.49
N VAL A 455 -12.59 4.70 -13.67
CA VAL A 455 -11.97 5.15 -14.92
C VAL A 455 -12.96 5.95 -15.75
N GLU A 456 -12.51 7.06 -16.35
CA GLU A 456 -13.28 7.76 -17.37
C GLU A 456 -12.93 7.20 -18.75
N GLU A 457 -13.94 6.79 -19.53
CA GLU A 457 -13.72 6.14 -20.83
C GLU A 457 -13.02 7.07 -21.83
N SER A 458 -13.39 8.36 -21.84
CA SER A 458 -12.80 9.36 -22.72
C SER A 458 -11.39 9.77 -22.31
N ASP A 459 -10.99 9.55 -21.06
CA ASP A 459 -9.65 9.89 -20.56
C ASP A 459 -9.18 8.94 -19.45
N PRO A 460 -8.81 7.68 -19.79
CA PRO A 460 -8.55 6.65 -18.79
C PRO A 460 -7.32 6.89 -17.90
N GLY A 461 -6.37 7.69 -18.37
CA GLY A 461 -5.18 8.08 -17.60
C GLY A 461 -5.35 9.36 -16.80
N ASN A 462 -6.57 9.87 -16.64
CA ASN A 462 -6.82 11.07 -15.86
C ASN A 462 -6.63 10.81 -14.36
N GLN A 463 -5.56 11.35 -13.78
CA GLN A 463 -5.22 11.14 -12.38
C GLN A 463 -6.29 11.61 -11.39
N TYR A 464 -7.05 12.65 -11.73
CA TYR A 464 -8.14 13.15 -10.86
C TYR A 464 -9.33 12.18 -10.80
N VAL A 465 -9.50 11.33 -11.81
CA VAL A 465 -10.57 10.34 -11.87
C VAL A 465 -10.07 8.96 -11.45
N ASN A 466 -8.92 8.56 -11.96
CA ASN A 466 -8.35 7.24 -11.71
C ASN A 466 -7.65 7.10 -10.37
N SER A 467 -7.51 8.18 -9.59
CA SER A 467 -7.03 8.13 -8.21
C SER A 467 -8.14 8.59 -7.27
N VAL A 468 -8.29 7.91 -6.12
CA VAL A 468 -9.34 8.19 -5.14
C VAL A 468 -8.88 9.22 -4.11
N THR A 469 -9.63 10.30 -3.90
CA THR A 469 -9.45 11.17 -2.73
C THR A 469 -10.50 10.88 -1.67
N VAL A 470 -10.11 10.74 -0.39
CA VAL A 470 -11.04 10.62 0.73
C VAL A 470 -10.93 11.83 1.66
N LEU A 471 -12.04 12.54 1.85
CA LEU A 471 -12.10 13.71 2.73
C LEU A 471 -12.61 13.28 4.11
N GLY A 472 -11.87 13.62 5.17
CA GLY A 472 -12.28 13.25 6.53
C GLY A 472 -12.27 11.75 6.78
N GLY A 473 -11.33 11.02 6.18
CA GLY A 473 -11.27 9.56 6.32
C GLY A 473 -10.95 9.08 7.73
N HIS A 474 -11.34 7.83 8.02
CA HIS A 474 -11.21 7.19 9.34
C HIS A 474 -10.03 6.20 9.47
N ASP A 475 -9.10 6.16 8.53
CA ASP A 475 -7.82 5.46 8.70
C ASP A 475 -6.69 6.21 7.97
N ASN A 476 -6.61 7.53 8.16
CA ASN A 476 -5.72 8.39 7.38
C ASN A 476 -4.31 8.53 7.99
N ILE A 477 -3.37 7.72 7.53
CA ILE A 477 -1.96 7.74 7.96
C ILE A 477 -1.17 8.69 7.06
N TRP A 478 -0.66 9.79 7.60
CA TRP A 478 0.15 10.78 6.84
C TRP A 478 -0.48 11.22 5.51
N ASN A 479 -1.78 11.55 5.54
CA ASN A 479 -2.54 12.11 4.41
C ASN A 479 -2.47 11.28 3.12
N GLU A 480 -2.40 9.95 3.21
CA GLU A 480 -2.49 9.05 2.05
C GLU A 480 -3.84 9.12 1.34
N ASP A 481 -4.92 9.46 2.06
CA ASP A 481 -6.25 9.67 1.48
C ASP A 481 -6.27 10.70 0.33
N TYR A 482 -5.27 11.58 0.24
CA TYR A 482 -5.10 12.51 -0.88
C TYR A 482 -4.33 11.85 -2.04
N HIS A 483 -4.78 10.67 -2.49
CA HIS A 483 -4.08 9.85 -3.49
C HIS A 483 -3.84 10.57 -4.82
N VAL A 484 -4.77 11.45 -5.23
CA VAL A 484 -4.60 12.31 -6.40
C VAL A 484 -3.40 13.27 -6.23
N VAL A 485 -3.24 13.87 -5.05
CA VAL A 485 -2.08 14.74 -4.76
C VAL A 485 -0.80 13.91 -4.80
N HIS A 486 -0.84 12.70 -4.27
CA HIS A 486 0.28 11.77 -4.31
C HIS A 486 0.73 11.44 -5.76
N HIS A 487 -0.20 11.29 -6.72
CA HIS A 487 0.16 11.08 -8.12
C HIS A 487 0.58 12.36 -8.85
N HIS A 488 -0.15 13.46 -8.63
CA HIS A 488 0.04 14.72 -9.36
C HIS A 488 1.23 15.53 -8.84
N ALA A 489 1.50 15.44 -7.54
CA ALA A 489 2.55 16.17 -6.85
C ALA A 489 3.25 15.25 -5.84
N PRO A 490 3.98 14.21 -6.28
CA PRO A 490 4.62 13.23 -5.40
C PRO A 490 5.65 13.86 -4.44
N GLY A 491 6.20 15.03 -4.78
CA GLY A 491 7.08 15.81 -3.90
C GLY A 491 6.35 16.66 -2.86
N CYS A 492 5.02 16.72 -2.88
CA CYS A 492 4.23 17.44 -1.88
C CYS A 492 4.38 16.75 -0.53
N HIS A 493 4.85 17.50 0.47
CA HIS A 493 4.89 16.98 1.84
C HIS A 493 3.45 16.72 2.30
N TRP A 494 3.21 15.58 2.95
CA TRP A 494 1.86 15.12 3.27
C TRP A 494 1.05 16.12 4.12
N THR A 495 1.69 16.94 4.96
CA THR A 495 1.00 18.01 5.72
C THR A 495 0.38 19.07 4.82
N ASP A 496 0.91 19.24 3.61
CA ASP A 496 0.53 20.27 2.67
C ASP A 496 -0.51 19.74 1.65
N ALA A 497 -0.74 18.42 1.61
CA ALA A 497 -1.69 17.79 0.69
C ALA A 497 -3.12 18.35 0.78
N PRO A 498 -3.70 18.62 1.97
CA PRO A 498 -5.02 19.27 2.05
C PRO A 498 -5.03 20.66 1.43
N ALA A 499 -4.00 21.47 1.66
CA ALA A 499 -3.89 22.80 1.06
C ALA A 499 -3.69 22.73 -0.45
N HIS A 500 -2.92 21.74 -0.92
CA HIS A 500 -2.72 21.46 -2.33
C HIS A 500 -4.03 21.07 -3.04
N PHE A 501 -4.86 20.25 -2.39
CA PHE A 501 -6.21 19.92 -2.85
C PHE A 501 -7.08 21.18 -2.95
N GLU A 502 -7.17 21.98 -1.90
CA GLU A 502 -8.00 23.19 -1.88
C GLU A 502 -7.59 24.20 -2.96
N ALA A 503 -6.28 24.41 -3.17
CA ALA A 503 -5.77 25.29 -4.20
C ALA A 503 -6.15 24.85 -5.63
N ARG A 504 -6.43 23.55 -5.83
CA ARG A 504 -6.77 22.95 -7.13
C ARG A 504 -8.20 22.45 -7.20
N ARG A 505 -9.07 22.80 -6.23
CA ARG A 505 -10.45 22.33 -6.14
C ARG A 505 -11.26 22.52 -7.43
N ALA A 506 -10.98 23.58 -8.19
CA ALA A 506 -11.59 23.81 -9.50
C ALA A 506 -11.22 22.76 -10.56
N GLN A 507 -9.98 22.26 -10.56
CA GLN A 507 -9.51 21.20 -11.47
C GLN A 507 -10.21 19.87 -11.14
N TYR A 508 -10.36 19.54 -9.86
CA TYR A 508 -11.14 18.37 -9.42
C TYR A 508 -12.61 18.47 -9.86
N ALA A 509 -13.21 19.66 -9.73
CA ALA A 509 -14.59 19.89 -10.11
C ALA A 509 -14.81 19.80 -11.64
N ALA A 510 -13.85 20.26 -12.44
CA ALA A 510 -13.94 20.29 -13.90
C ALA A 510 -14.09 18.90 -14.55
N VAL A 511 -13.55 17.87 -13.91
CA VAL A 511 -13.57 16.47 -14.42
C VAL A 511 -14.44 15.53 -13.59
N THR A 512 -15.19 16.07 -12.63
CA THR A 512 -15.92 15.29 -11.62
C THR A 512 -15.01 14.22 -11.02
N ALA A 513 -13.95 14.66 -10.33
CA ALA A 513 -12.95 13.78 -9.73
C ALA A 513 -13.55 12.70 -8.82
N THR A 514 -12.82 11.61 -8.60
CA THR A 514 -13.27 10.51 -7.74
C THR A 514 -12.99 10.85 -6.27
N ILE A 515 -13.98 11.44 -5.61
CA ILE A 515 -13.87 11.92 -4.23
C ILE A 515 -14.95 11.26 -3.36
N PHE A 516 -14.53 10.72 -2.22
CA PHE A 516 -15.41 10.24 -1.16
C PHE A 516 -15.21 11.04 0.12
N ARG A 517 -16.12 10.91 1.08
CA ARG A 517 -16.04 11.57 2.39
C ARG A 517 -16.51 10.66 3.52
N ASP A 518 -15.96 10.86 4.71
CA ASP A 518 -16.39 10.19 5.96
C ASP A 518 -16.42 8.66 5.82
N THR A 519 -15.35 8.10 5.24
CA THR A 519 -15.18 6.66 4.96
C THR A 519 -13.70 6.30 4.98
N GLU A 520 -13.36 5.08 4.60
CA GLU A 520 -11.98 4.57 4.52
C GLU A 520 -11.90 3.49 3.44
N GLU A 521 -10.69 3.16 3.00
CA GLU A 521 -10.42 2.21 1.91
C GLU A 521 -11.05 0.84 2.19
N GLY A 522 -10.96 0.37 3.44
CA GLY A 522 -11.55 -0.91 3.84
C GLY A 522 -13.08 -0.95 3.65
N MET A 523 -13.76 0.16 3.93
CA MET A 523 -15.22 0.28 3.74
C MET A 523 -15.59 0.44 2.28
N LEU A 524 -14.83 1.24 1.52
CA LEU A 524 -15.00 1.35 0.07
C LEU A 524 -14.80 -0.01 -0.62
N LEU A 525 -13.78 -0.79 -0.25
CA LEU A 525 -13.56 -2.15 -0.74
C LEU A 525 -14.72 -3.09 -0.39
N LYS A 526 -15.21 -3.01 0.85
CA LYS A 526 -16.37 -3.79 1.28
C LYS A 526 -17.58 -3.49 0.41
N TRP A 527 -17.91 -2.21 0.20
CA TRP A 527 -19.04 -1.83 -0.67
C TRP A 527 -18.82 -2.23 -2.12
N LEU A 528 -17.58 -2.18 -2.63
CA LEU A 528 -17.24 -2.62 -3.98
C LEU A 528 -17.56 -4.10 -4.17
N PHE A 529 -17.04 -4.95 -3.28
CA PHE A 529 -17.22 -6.40 -3.37
C PHE A 529 -18.65 -6.85 -3.06
N GLN A 530 -19.37 -6.13 -2.20
CA GLN A 530 -20.79 -6.35 -1.94
C GLN A 530 -21.72 -5.74 -3.01
N LYS A 531 -21.17 -4.97 -3.95
CA LYS A 531 -21.92 -4.19 -4.96
C LYS A 531 -22.91 -3.19 -4.35
N ASP A 532 -22.58 -2.67 -3.17
CA ASP A 532 -23.37 -1.66 -2.45
C ASP A 532 -23.04 -0.25 -2.98
N PHE A 533 -23.39 -0.02 -4.25
CA PHE A 533 -23.12 1.24 -4.93
C PHE A 533 -23.99 2.40 -4.42
N ASP A 534 -25.10 2.08 -3.76
CA ASP A 534 -25.94 3.06 -3.07
C ASP A 534 -25.18 3.62 -1.85
N LYS A 535 -24.53 2.78 -1.04
CA LYS A 535 -23.63 3.27 0.03
C LYS A 535 -22.46 4.07 -0.52
N MET A 536 -21.81 3.63 -1.61
CA MET A 536 -20.75 4.44 -2.23
C MET A 536 -21.27 5.82 -2.68
N ALA A 537 -22.46 5.89 -3.29
CA ALA A 537 -23.04 7.13 -3.77
C ALA A 537 -23.46 8.09 -2.64
N GLU A 538 -23.81 7.57 -1.46
CA GLU A 538 -24.05 8.36 -0.24
C GLU A 538 -22.80 9.14 0.19
N HIS A 539 -21.63 8.49 0.09
CA HIS A 539 -20.34 9.06 0.47
C HIS A 539 -19.62 9.80 -0.67
N PHE A 540 -20.11 9.71 -1.91
CA PHE A 540 -19.49 10.35 -3.07
C PHE A 540 -19.72 11.87 -3.08
N VAL A 541 -18.63 12.61 -3.25
CA VAL A 541 -18.63 14.09 -3.25
C VAL A 541 -18.62 14.60 -4.68
N ASP A 542 -19.72 15.24 -5.08
CA ASP A 542 -19.76 16.07 -6.28
C ASP A 542 -19.44 17.51 -5.89
N LEU A 543 -18.26 18.01 -6.30
CA LEU A 543 -17.83 19.37 -5.98
C LEU A 543 -18.65 20.45 -6.69
N ASN A 544 -19.40 20.10 -7.75
CA ASN A 544 -20.28 21.01 -8.46
C ASN A 544 -21.68 21.11 -7.82
N ASP A 545 -22.02 20.18 -6.93
CA ASP A 545 -23.34 20.06 -6.28
C ASP A 545 -24.51 20.01 -7.28
N ARG A 546 -24.33 19.25 -8.37
CA ARG A 546 -25.31 19.12 -9.47
C ARG A 546 -25.91 17.72 -9.56
N MET A 547 -25.23 16.70 -9.02
CA MET A 547 -25.65 15.32 -9.16
C MET A 547 -26.59 14.86 -8.04
N THR A 548 -27.73 14.32 -8.44
CA THR A 548 -28.60 13.53 -7.57
C THR A 548 -27.91 12.23 -7.12
N HIS A 549 -28.42 11.60 -6.07
CA HIS A 549 -27.91 10.32 -5.60
C HIS A 549 -27.93 9.24 -6.71
N ALA A 550 -29.01 9.18 -7.49
CA ALA A 550 -29.12 8.24 -8.61
C ALA A 550 -28.06 8.47 -9.68
N GLU A 551 -27.75 9.73 -10.00
CA GLU A 551 -26.69 10.08 -10.94
C GLU A 551 -25.30 9.74 -10.40
N LYS A 552 -25.04 9.98 -9.10
CA LYS A 552 -23.78 9.57 -8.46
C LYS A 552 -23.57 8.06 -8.55
N ARG A 553 -24.60 7.28 -8.22
CA ARG A 553 -24.59 5.82 -8.34
C ARG A 553 -24.35 5.38 -9.78
N ALA A 554 -25.04 5.99 -10.75
CA ALA A 554 -24.87 5.67 -12.16
C ALA A 554 -23.43 5.97 -12.65
N LEU A 555 -22.86 7.10 -12.23
CA LEU A 555 -21.47 7.47 -12.54
C LEU A 555 -20.48 6.46 -11.96
N ILE A 556 -20.63 6.08 -10.69
CA ILE A 556 -19.78 5.09 -10.01
C ILE A 556 -19.80 3.76 -10.76
N VAL A 557 -21.00 3.23 -11.05
CA VAL A 557 -21.14 1.95 -11.76
C VAL A 557 -20.55 2.04 -13.17
N ARG A 558 -20.77 3.15 -13.88
CA ARG A 558 -20.18 3.37 -15.21
C ARG A 558 -18.66 3.30 -15.13
N ARG A 559 -18.04 4.10 -14.27
CA ARG A 559 -16.57 4.20 -14.15
C ARG A 559 -15.89 2.90 -13.73
N LEU A 560 -16.56 2.08 -12.92
CA LEU A 560 -16.06 0.76 -12.51
C LEU A 560 -16.14 -0.29 -13.64
N ARG A 561 -17.03 -0.10 -14.62
CA ARG A 561 -17.23 -1.02 -15.75
C ARG A 561 -16.38 -0.70 -16.97
N VAL A 562 -15.74 0.47 -17.02
CA VAL A 562 -14.91 0.87 -18.15
C VAL A 562 -13.74 -0.10 -18.31
N ILE A 563 -13.67 -0.76 -19.47
CA ILE A 563 -12.57 -1.64 -19.87
C ILE A 563 -11.83 -0.95 -21.01
N VAL A 564 -10.56 -0.61 -20.80
CA VAL A 564 -9.70 -0.04 -21.84
C VAL A 564 -9.03 -1.20 -22.57
N GLY A 565 -9.34 -1.39 -23.85
CA GLY A 565 -8.80 -2.49 -24.65
C GLY A 565 -9.64 -2.96 -25.83
N GLU A 566 -10.94 -2.65 -25.87
CA GLU A 566 -11.79 -2.88 -27.06
C GLU A 566 -11.62 -1.77 -28.12
N THR A 567 -11.40 -0.56 -27.67
CA THR A 567 -11.00 0.62 -28.46
C THR A 567 -10.14 1.49 -27.54
N GLY A 568 -8.96 1.90 -27.99
CA GLY A 568 -8.10 2.79 -27.22
C GLY A 568 -8.71 4.18 -27.04
N ARG A 569 -7.91 5.10 -26.46
CA ARG A 569 -8.26 6.49 -26.08
C ARG A 569 -8.83 7.35 -27.22
N ASP A 570 -8.67 6.94 -28.47
CA ASP A 570 -9.06 7.64 -29.70
C ASP A 570 -10.06 6.85 -30.56
N GLY A 571 -10.69 5.80 -30.01
CA GLY A 571 -11.53 4.89 -30.79
C GLY A 571 -10.74 3.99 -31.74
N LYS A 572 -9.42 4.10 -31.79
CA LYS A 572 -8.54 3.18 -32.52
C LYS A 572 -8.06 2.11 -31.56
N ARG A 573 -8.11 0.86 -32.03
CA ARG A 573 -7.47 -0.26 -31.37
C ARG A 573 -6.00 0.09 -31.14
N ILE A 574 -5.51 0.05 -29.90
CA ILE A 574 -4.09 0.25 -29.59
C ILE A 574 -3.30 -0.67 -30.53
N GLN A 575 -2.58 -0.08 -31.48
CA GLN A 575 -1.90 -0.81 -32.54
C GLN A 575 -0.83 -1.72 -31.91
N ARG A 576 -0.71 -2.91 -32.47
CA ARG A 576 0.05 -4.07 -31.97
C ARG A 576 1.58 -3.87 -31.90
N ASP A 577 2.10 -2.69 -32.23
CA ASP A 577 3.53 -2.43 -32.24
C ASP A 577 4.01 -1.90 -30.89
N TRP A 578 4.08 -2.81 -29.92
CA TRP A 578 4.84 -2.63 -28.68
C TRP A 578 6.35 -2.43 -28.89
N ALA A 579 6.81 -2.38 -30.15
CA ALA A 579 8.19 -2.17 -30.54
C ALA A 579 8.50 -0.69 -30.90
N THR A 580 7.49 0.19 -31.00
CA THR A 580 7.69 1.56 -31.52
C THR A 580 6.81 2.63 -30.86
N THR A 581 6.39 2.47 -29.60
CA THR A 581 5.85 3.61 -28.84
C THR A 581 6.97 4.58 -28.43
N GLU A 582 7.46 5.34 -29.43
CA GLU A 582 8.10 6.64 -29.28
C GLU A 582 7.09 7.74 -28.91
N THR A 583 5.89 7.40 -28.41
CA THR A 583 5.03 8.37 -27.73
C THR A 583 5.49 8.54 -26.27
N ILE A 584 6.75 8.97 -26.14
CA ILE A 584 7.23 9.70 -24.99
C ILE A 584 6.37 10.97 -24.93
N ARG A 585 5.33 10.97 -24.08
CA ARG A 585 4.80 12.24 -23.60
C ARG A 585 5.92 12.86 -22.78
N THR A 586 6.58 13.86 -23.36
CA THR A 586 7.15 14.97 -22.61
C THR A 586 6.02 15.58 -21.81
N PHE A 587 5.81 15.08 -20.59
CA PHE A 587 5.31 15.94 -19.53
C PHE A 587 6.48 16.89 -19.23
N GLU A 588 6.49 18.01 -19.95
CA GLU A 588 7.09 19.21 -19.39
C GLU A 588 6.32 19.46 -18.09
N SER A 589 7.01 19.26 -16.97
CA SER A 589 6.58 19.77 -15.68
C SER A 589 6.56 21.29 -15.81
N GLU A 590 5.40 21.86 -16.13
CA GLU A 590 5.13 23.25 -15.78
C GLU A 590 4.97 23.31 -14.25
N GLU A 591 6.09 23.68 -13.62
CA GLU A 591 6.33 24.08 -12.22
C GLU A 591 6.10 23.08 -11.08
#